data_AF-A0A0G0WVG9-F1
#
_entry.id   AF-A0A0G0WVG9-F1
#
_cell.length_a   1.000
_cell.length_b   1.000
_cell.length_c   1.000
_cell.angle_alpha   90.00
_cell.angle_beta   90.00
_cell.angle_gamma   90.00
#
_symmetry.space_group_name_H-M   'P 1'
#
loop_
_entity.id
_entity.type
_entity.pdbx_description
1 polymer ?
#
loop_
_entity_poly.entity_id
_entity_poly.type
_entity_poly.pdbx_seq_one_letter_code
_entity_poly.pdbx_strand_id
1 'polypeptide(L)' 'MLNKNDLKKIKTVVDESVKKQIKPIATQIKKMDKKLDLTITYFDRITTKNEKRVKRLEENANLPQIPEFA' A
#
# COMPACT_ATOMS: atom_id res chain seq x y z
N MET A 1 -30.00 37.70 -12.52
CA MET A 1 -29.27 36.65 -13.26
C MET A 1 -27.82 36.69 -12.82
N LEU A 2 -27.22 35.53 -12.55
CA LEU A 2 -25.78 35.44 -12.26
C LEU A 2 -25.00 35.76 -13.55
N ASN A 3 -23.98 36.61 -13.44
CA ASN A 3 -23.12 36.94 -14.57
C ASN A 3 -21.91 36.00 -14.64
N LYS A 4 -21.13 36.08 -15.73
CA LYS A 4 -19.95 35.22 -15.94
C LYS A 4 -18.90 35.34 -14.83
N ASN A 5 -18.80 36.49 -14.16
CA ASN A 5 -17.84 36.68 -13.06
C ASN A 5 -18.32 36.00 -11.78
N ASP A 6 -19.63 36.00 -11.51
CA ASP A 6 -20.20 35.28 -10.38
C ASP A 6 -19.98 33.77 -10.52
N LEU A 7 -20.17 33.23 -11.74
CA LEU A 7 -19.88 31.82 -12.04
C LEU A 7 -18.40 31.46 -11.85
N LYS A 8 -17.48 32.35 -12.23
CA LYS A 8 -16.04 32.14 -12.00
C LYS A 8 -15.72 32.09 -10.50
N LYS A 9 -16.29 33.00 -9.70
CA LYS A 9 -16.09 32.99 -8.24
C LYS A 9 -16.64 31.72 -7.59
N ILE A 10 -17.84 31.28 -7.99
CA ILE A 10 -18.42 30.03 -7.51
C ILE A 10 -17.50 28.85 -7.85
N LYS A 11 -17.00 28.79 -9.09
CA LYS A 11 -16.07 27.72 -9.50
C LYS A 11 -14.82 27.70 -8.61
N THR A 12 -14.19 28.85 -8.35
CA THR A 12 -13.01 28.91 -7.47
C THR A 12 -13.31 28.41 -6.06
N VAL A 13 -14.45 28.83 -5.48
CA VAL A 13 -14.86 28.39 -4.14
C VAL A 13 -15.11 26.88 -4.09
N VAL A 14 -15.76 26.33 -5.12
CA VAL A 14 -16.00 24.89 -5.24
C VAL A 14 -14.69 24.13 -5.39
N ASP A 15 -13.80 24.57 -6.28
CA ASP A 15 -12.50 23.94 -6.52
C ASP A 15 -11.63 23.94 -5.24
N GLU A 16 -11.62 25.04 -4.49
CA GLU A 16 -10.90 25.12 -3.20
C GLU A 16 -11.49 24.19 -2.15
N SER A 17 -12.82 24.13 -2.04
CA SER A 17 -13.51 23.24 -1.11
C SER A 17 -13.21 21.77 -1.42
N VAL A 18 -13.34 21.38 -2.69
CA VAL A 18 -13.03 20.03 -3.18
C VAL A 18 -11.55 19.70 -2.91
N LYS A 19 -10.62 20.62 -3.21
CA LYS A 19 -9.19 20.41 -2.95
C LYS A 19 -8.88 20.23 -1.46
N LYS A 20 -9.54 20.98 -0.58
CA LYS A 20 -9.40 20.83 0.89
C LYS A 20 -9.87 19.46 1.36
N GLN A 21 -10.93 18.91 0.76
CA GLN A 21 -11.46 17.59 1.12
C GLN A 21 -10.63 16.43 0.53
N ILE A 22 -10.14 16.56 -0.70
CA ILE A 22 -9.38 15.48 -1.37
C ILE A 22 -7.95 15.37 -0.84
N LYS A 23 -7.30 16.49 -0.47
CA LYS A 23 -5.92 16.50 0.03
C LYS A 23 -5.65 15.53 1.22
N PRO A 24 -6.49 15.48 2.28
CA PRO A 24 -6.28 14.51 3.35
C PRO A 24 -6.47 13.07 2.87
N ILE A 25 -7.43 12.80 1.99
CA ILE A 25 -7.65 11.45 1.41
C ILE A 25 -6.42 11.01 0.63
N ALA A 26 -5.90 11.84 -0.27
CA ALA A 26 -4.68 11.55 -1.02
C ALA A 26 -3.47 11.31 -0.09
N THR A 27 -3.40 12.03 1.03
CA THR A 27 -2.35 11.84 2.05
C THR A 27 -2.51 10.51 2.78
N GLN A 28 -3.74 10.11 3.11
CA GLN A 28 -4.03 8.82 3.74
C GLN A 28 -3.70 7.66 2.81
N ILE A 29 -4.09 7.74 1.52
CA ILE A 29 -3.74 6.74 0.50
C ILE A 29 -2.23 6.56 0.42
N LYS A 30 -1.45 7.65 0.34
CA LYS A 30 0.02 7.57 0.34
C LYS A 30 0.61 6.95 1.61
N LYS A 31 -0.03 7.14 2.77
CA LYS A 31 0.40 6.50 4.02
C LYS A 31 0.07 5.01 4.04
N MET A 32 -1.08 4.61 3.48
CA MET A 32 -1.47 3.20 3.35
C MET A 32 -0.52 2.46 2.42
N ASP A 33 -0.23 3.04 1.26
CA ASP A 33 0.70 2.52 0.26
C ASP A 33 2.06 2.17 0.89
N LYS A 34 2.70 3.14 1.57
CA LYS A 34 3.97 2.92 2.28
C LYS A 34 3.89 1.84 3.37
N LYS A 35 2.75 1.72 4.05
CA LYS A 35 2.57 0.67 5.08
C LYS A 35 2.48 -0.70 4.42
N LEU A 36 1.74 -0.81 3.32
CA LEU A 36 1.62 -2.06 2.56
C LEU A 36 2.97 -2.49 2.00
N ASP A 37 3.76 -1.58 1.43
CA ASP A 37 5.12 -1.88 0.95
C ASP A 37 6.01 -2.45 2.06
N LEU A 38 5.96 -1.85 3.25
CA LEU A 38 6.72 -2.31 4.41
C LEU A 38 6.24 -3.68 4.89
N THR A 39 4.92 -3.90 4.87
CA THR A 39 4.32 -5.20 5.21
C THR A 39 4.74 -6.29 4.23
N ILE A 40 4.70 -6.02 2.92
CA ILE A 40 5.16 -6.95 1.87
C ILE A 40 6.64 -7.29 2.09
N THR A 41 7.49 -6.28 2.24
CA THR A 41 8.93 -6.46 2.48
C THR A 41 9.21 -7.29 3.74
N TYR A 42 8.43 -7.08 4.80
CA TYR A 42 8.54 -7.87 6.02
C TYR A 42 8.17 -9.33 5.78
N PHE A 43 7.03 -9.58 5.13
CA PHE A 43 6.60 -10.94 4.80
C PHE A 43 7.62 -11.65 3.92
N ASP A 44 8.13 -11.02 2.86
CA ASP A 44 9.15 -11.62 1.99
C ASP A 44 10.40 -12.05 2.77
N ARG A 45 10.87 -11.18 3.68
CA ARG A 45 12.03 -11.47 4.53
C ARG A 45 11.77 -12.64 5.47
N ILE A 46 10.61 -12.66 6.14
CA ILE A 46 10.26 -13.73 7.08
C ILE A 46 10.05 -15.05 6.35
N THR A 47 9.35 -15.05 5.23
CA THR A 47 9.12 -16.23 4.39
C THR A 47 10.45 -16.79 3.91
N THR A 48 11.33 -15.96 3.33
CA THR A 48 12.68 -16.39 2.90
C THR A 48 13.50 -16.98 4.06
N LYS A 49 13.44 -16.35 5.25
CA LYS A 49 14.17 -16.84 6.42
C LYS A 49 13.62 -18.18 6.89
N ASN A 50 12.30 -18.33 6.93
CA ASN A 50 11.64 -19.55 7.37
C ASN A 50 11.89 -20.69 6.39
N GLU A 51 11.78 -20.43 5.10
CA GLU A 51 12.08 -21.40 4.04
C GLU A 51 13.51 -21.93 4.17
N LYS A 52 14.50 -21.04 4.36
CA LYS A 52 15.90 -21.45 4.60
C LYS A 52 16.06 -22.29 5.87
N ARG A 53 15.29 -21.98 6.93
CA ARG A 53 15.34 -22.76 8.18
C ARG A 53 14.72 -24.14 8.00
N VAL A 54 13.60 -24.23 7.29
CA VAL A 54 12.92 -25.48 6.97
C VAL A 54 13.84 -26.36 6.12
N LYS A 55 14.39 -25.85 5.01
CA LYS A 55 15.34 -26.57 4.15
C LYS A 55 16.52 -27.16 4.95
N ARG A 56 17.15 -26.38 5.84
CA ARG A 56 18.22 -26.88 6.71
C ARG A 56 17.78 -27.97 7.68
N LEU A 57 16.56 -27.87 8.22
CA LEU A 57 16.03 -28.90 9.12
C LEU A 57 15.69 -30.18 8.36
N GLU A 58 15.11 -30.05 7.16
CA GLU A 58 14.85 -31.18 6.26
C GLU A 58 16.14 -31.89 5.87
N GLU A 59 17.17 -31.13 5.46
CA GLU A 59 18.52 -31.65 5.15
C GLU A 59 19.13 -32.38 6.35
N ASN A 60 19.09 -31.79 7.55
CA ASN A 60 19.64 -32.41 8.76
C ASN A 60 18.86 -33.67 9.20
N ALA A 61 17.58 -33.77 8.85
CA ALA A 61 16.69 -34.88 9.21
C ALA A 61 16.53 -35.90 8.08
N ASN A 62 17.21 -35.72 6.93
CA ASN A 62 17.00 -36.51 5.69
C ASN A 62 15.52 -36.60 5.27
N LEU A 63 14.76 -35.52 5.45
CA LEU A 63 13.37 -35.44 5.03
C LEU A 63 13.27 -34.97 3.57
N PRO A 64 12.24 -35.41 2.82
CA PRO A 64 11.97 -34.88 1.50
C PRO A 64 11.63 -33.38 1.58
N GLN A 65 12.13 -32.58 0.63
CA GLN A 65 11.85 -31.15 0.59
C GLN A 65 10.38 -30.89 0.26
N ILE A 66 9.76 -29.96 0.99
CA ILE A 66 8.39 -29.51 0.69
C ILE A 66 8.37 -28.77 -0.67
N PRO A 67 7.43 -29.07 -1.58
CA PRO A 67 7.33 -28.40 -2.88
C PRO A 67 7.05 -26.90 -2.76
N GLU A 68 7.62 -26.08 -3.66
CA GLU A 68 7.47 -24.62 -3.68
C GLU A 68 6.03 -24.10 -3.94
N PHE A 69 5.06 -24.97 -4.24
CA PHE A 69 3.71 -24.58 -4.66
C PHE A 69 2.56 -25.32 -3.96
N ALA A 70 2.75 -25.81 -2.72
CA ALA A 70 1.69 -26.41 -1.91
C ALA A 70 0.85 -25.37 -1.14
#